data_AF-A0A240EEW5-F1
#
_entry.id   AF-A0A240EEW5-F1
#
_cell.length_a   1.000
_cell.length_b   1.000
_cell.length_c   1.000
_cell.angle_alpha   90.00
_cell.angle_beta   90.00
_cell.angle_gamma   90.00
#
_symmetry.space_group_name_H-M   'P 1'
#
loop_
_entity.id
_entity.type
_entity.pdbx_description
1 polymer ?
#
loop_
_entity_poly.entity_id
_entity_poly.type
_entity_poly.pdbx_seq_one_letter_code
_entity_poly.pdbx_strand_id
1 'polypeptide(L)'
;MQIALNQLLSEAKPDRLLMEPTGLGHPKEVLEILSTKHYRQVLSLQKNVTLVDARRLADRRYTDHDTFNQQIAIADTVVGNKIDLYDEGDADKLSAYVAKIGRPDTKIIFADHGVIPFKEFEGNTTIHQQPTHHHHHSHNKPLVSEIPLPETGILRAINEGEGFQSVDGGSLPIKSSTVRN
;
A
#
# COMPACT_ATOMS: atom_id res chain seq x y z
N MET A 1 -13.10 3.75 -7.47
CA MET A 1 -11.81 4.40 -7.14
C MET A 1 -11.56 5.69 -7.93
N GLN A 2 -11.56 5.69 -9.27
CA GLN A 2 -11.15 6.86 -10.07
C GLN A 2 -11.93 8.16 -9.81
N ILE A 3 -13.26 8.08 -9.64
CA ILE A 3 -14.11 9.26 -9.36
C ILE A 3 -13.74 9.89 -8.00
N ALA A 4 -13.66 9.09 -6.95
CA ALA A 4 -13.30 9.56 -5.61
C ALA A 4 -11.88 10.16 -5.55
N LEU A 5 -10.92 9.55 -6.25
CA LEU A 5 -9.55 10.07 -6.34
C LEU A 5 -9.53 11.43 -7.06
N ASN A 6 -10.23 11.57 -8.19
CA ASN A 6 -10.29 12.83 -8.93
C ASN A 6 -10.96 13.95 -8.11
N GLN A 7 -11.99 13.61 -7.34
CA GLN A 7 -12.64 14.56 -6.45
C GLN A 7 -11.69 15.00 -5.32
N LEU A 8 -11.00 14.06 -4.68
CA LEU A 8 -10.01 14.36 -3.65
C LEU A 8 -8.89 15.28 -4.17
N LEU A 9 -8.33 14.96 -5.34
CA LEU A 9 -7.25 15.77 -5.94
C LEU A 9 -7.70 17.18 -6.32
N SER A 10 -8.93 17.33 -6.81
CA SER A 10 -9.45 18.64 -7.24
C SER A 10 -9.87 19.52 -6.07
N GLU A 11 -10.48 18.96 -5.04
CA GLU A 11 -11.01 19.70 -3.89
C GLU A 11 -9.95 19.97 -2.82
N ALA A 12 -9.19 18.95 -2.41
CA ALA A 12 -8.26 19.04 -1.29
C ALA A 12 -6.86 19.50 -1.72
N LYS A 13 -6.47 19.28 -2.98
CA LYS A 13 -5.17 19.65 -3.56
C LYS A 13 -3.96 19.35 -2.66
N PRO A 14 -3.79 18.09 -2.20
CA PRO A 14 -2.73 17.75 -1.26
C PRO A 14 -1.34 17.77 -1.91
N ASP A 15 -0.31 18.12 -1.14
CA ASP A 15 1.10 18.02 -1.56
C ASP A 15 1.63 16.58 -1.63
N ARG A 16 1.01 15.69 -0.84
CA ARG A 16 1.35 14.27 -0.72
C ARG A 16 0.07 13.46 -0.50
N LEU A 17 -0.04 12.33 -1.19
CA LEU A 17 -1.13 11.37 -1.04
C LEU A 17 -0.53 10.01 -0.70
N LEU A 18 -0.76 9.54 0.51
CA LEU A 18 -0.45 8.18 0.93
C LEU A 18 -1.68 7.31 0.68
N MET A 19 -1.47 6.19 -0.01
CA MET A 19 -2.51 5.20 -0.25
C MET A 19 -2.17 3.92 0.48
N GLU A 20 -3.04 3.52 1.41
CA GLU A 20 -3.00 2.20 2.03
C GLU A 20 -3.97 1.30 1.25
N PRO A 21 -3.47 0.38 0.41
CA PRO A 21 -4.34 -0.62 -0.19
C PRO A 21 -4.82 -1.57 0.90
N THR A 22 -6.08 -1.97 0.81
CA THR A 22 -6.63 -2.98 1.73
C THR A 22 -5.77 -4.25 1.66
N GLY A 23 -5.64 -4.98 2.78
CA GLY A 23 -4.72 -6.14 2.88
C GLY A 23 -4.96 -7.25 1.85
N LEU A 24 -6.11 -7.24 1.18
CA LEU A 24 -6.53 -8.18 0.12
C LEU A 24 -6.69 -7.52 -1.27
N GLY A 25 -6.41 -6.23 -1.40
CA GLY A 25 -6.44 -5.55 -2.68
C GLY A 25 -5.35 -6.07 -3.62
N HIS A 26 -5.44 -5.71 -4.90
CA HIS A 26 -4.38 -5.93 -5.87
C HIS A 26 -3.56 -4.63 -6.01
N PRO A 27 -2.53 -4.39 -5.17
CA PRO A 27 -1.76 -3.14 -5.22
C PRO A 27 -1.07 -2.93 -6.57
N LYS A 28 -0.82 -4.01 -7.32
CA LYS A 28 -0.39 -3.91 -8.71
C LYS A 28 -1.39 -3.15 -9.60
N GLU A 29 -2.68 -3.45 -9.51
CA GLU A 29 -3.73 -2.75 -10.28
C GLU A 29 -3.83 -1.28 -9.88
N VAL A 30 -3.69 -0.98 -8.58
CA VAL A 30 -3.66 0.40 -8.08
C VAL A 30 -2.49 1.15 -8.70
N LEU A 31 -1.28 0.58 -8.66
CA LEU A 31 -0.09 1.19 -9.27
C LEU A 31 -0.23 1.36 -10.78
N GLU A 32 -0.83 0.39 -11.48
CA GLU A 32 -1.10 0.48 -12.92
C GLU A 32 -2.03 1.66 -13.25
N ILE A 33 -3.13 1.81 -12.50
CA ILE A 33 -4.06 2.92 -12.66
C ILE A 33 -3.36 4.26 -12.41
N LEU A 34 -2.62 4.39 -11.30
CA LEU A 34 -1.92 5.62 -10.92
C LEU A 34 -0.82 6.02 -11.92
N SER A 35 -0.36 5.07 -12.74
CA SER A 35 0.66 5.32 -13.75
C SER A 35 0.14 5.46 -15.16
N THR A 36 -1.18 5.48 -15.34
CA THR A 36 -1.76 5.91 -16.61
C THR A 36 -1.35 7.36 -16.95
N LYS A 37 -1.33 7.69 -18.24
CA LYS A 37 -0.95 9.04 -18.72
C LYS A 37 -1.76 10.15 -18.07
N HIS A 38 -3.03 9.88 -17.77
CA HIS A 38 -3.93 10.83 -17.12
C HIS A 38 -3.42 11.22 -15.73
N TYR A 39 -3.11 10.24 -14.89
CA TYR A 39 -2.64 10.52 -13.53
C TYR A 39 -1.20 11.04 -13.48
N ARG A 40 -0.33 10.64 -14.42
CA ARG A 40 1.05 11.16 -14.49
C ARG A 40 1.16 12.68 -14.72
N GLN A 41 0.09 13.33 -15.18
CA GLN A 41 0.06 14.79 -15.34
C GLN A 41 -0.21 15.52 -14.01
N VAL A 42 -0.80 14.83 -13.03
CA VAL A 42 -1.27 15.42 -11.77
C VAL A 42 -0.65 14.77 -10.53
N LEU A 43 -0.07 13.58 -10.67
CA LEU A 43 0.58 12.81 -9.61
C LEU A 43 2.00 12.42 -10.02
N SER A 44 2.93 12.58 -9.09
CA SER A 44 4.27 12.01 -9.17
C SER A 44 4.33 10.78 -8.28
N LEU A 45 4.24 9.59 -8.88
CA LEU A 45 4.26 8.33 -8.13
C LEU A 45 5.64 8.11 -7.50
N GLN A 46 5.67 8.09 -6.17
CA GLN A 46 6.87 7.85 -5.38
C GLN A 46 7.07 6.35 -5.08
N LYS A 47 8.04 6.02 -4.22
CA LYS A 47 8.36 4.66 -3.80
C LYS A 47 7.15 3.93 -3.21
N ASN A 48 7.02 2.66 -3.57
CA ASN A 48 6.11 1.72 -2.95
C ASN A 48 6.77 1.04 -1.74
N VAL A 49 6.13 1.12 -0.59
CA VAL A 49 6.64 0.60 0.69
C VAL A 49 5.74 -0.53 1.17
N THR A 50 6.33 -1.69 1.48
CA THR A 50 5.61 -2.86 2.01
C THR A 50 6.10 -3.19 3.41
N LEU A 51 5.17 -3.30 4.35
CA LEU A 51 5.45 -3.64 5.74
C LEU A 51 5.32 -5.15 5.94
N VAL A 52 6.34 -5.78 6.50
CA VAL A 52 6.38 -7.22 6.75
C VAL A 52 6.80 -7.49 8.19
N ASP A 53 6.06 -8.35 8.89
CA ASP A 53 6.45 -8.93 10.18
C ASP A 53 7.17 -10.25 9.89
N ALA A 54 8.51 -10.29 10.04
CA ALA A 54 9.33 -11.42 9.57
C ALA A 54 8.94 -12.75 10.23
N ARG A 55 8.39 -12.72 11.44
CA ARG A 55 7.92 -13.93 12.17
C ARG A 55 6.81 -14.66 11.42
N ARG A 56 6.06 -13.96 10.57
CA ARG A 56 4.98 -14.54 9.76
C ARG A 56 5.49 -15.37 8.59
N LEU A 57 6.77 -15.24 8.22
CA LEU A 57 7.39 -16.02 7.14
C LEU A 57 7.56 -17.50 7.50
N ALA A 58 7.46 -17.87 8.78
CA ALA A 58 7.44 -19.27 9.20
C ALA A 58 6.09 -19.97 8.90
N ASP A 59 5.03 -19.20 8.63
CA ASP A 59 3.68 -19.72 8.40
C ASP A 59 3.37 -19.75 6.89
N ARG A 60 3.12 -20.96 6.38
CA ARG A 60 2.82 -21.21 4.97
C ARG A 60 1.60 -20.46 4.46
N ARG A 61 0.67 -20.09 5.34
CA ARG A 61 -0.48 -19.25 4.98
C ARG A 61 -0.09 -17.89 4.44
N TYR A 62 1.11 -17.39 4.77
CA TYR A 62 1.64 -16.16 4.18
C TYR A 62 2.50 -16.48 2.98
N THR A 63 3.43 -17.45 3.11
CA THR A 63 4.42 -17.68 2.06
C THR A 63 3.85 -18.30 0.80
N ASP A 64 2.73 -19.02 0.91
CA ASP A 64 2.03 -19.64 -0.22
C ASP A 64 0.88 -18.73 -0.71
N HIS A 65 0.70 -17.53 -0.14
CA HIS A 65 -0.37 -16.61 -0.49
C HIS A 65 0.05 -15.60 -1.55
N ASP A 66 -0.66 -15.58 -2.67
CA ASP A 66 -0.30 -14.75 -3.83
C ASP A 66 -0.29 -13.27 -3.50
N THR A 67 -1.31 -12.74 -2.81
CA THR A 67 -1.37 -11.31 -2.45
C THR A 67 -0.21 -10.86 -1.56
N PHE A 68 0.20 -11.68 -0.58
CA PHE A 68 1.33 -11.40 0.28
C PHE A 68 2.64 -11.33 -0.53
N ASN A 69 2.85 -12.32 -1.40
CA ASN A 69 4.02 -12.39 -2.28
C ASN A 69 4.05 -11.25 -3.29
N GLN A 70 2.89 -10.91 -3.87
CA GLN A 70 2.76 -9.81 -4.82
C GLN A 70 3.14 -8.49 -4.18
N GLN A 71 2.70 -8.21 -2.95
CA GLN A 71 3.07 -6.99 -2.22
C GLN A 71 4.60 -6.84 -2.10
N ILE A 72 5.30 -7.91 -1.72
CA ILE A 72 6.77 -7.91 -1.63
C ILE A 72 7.41 -7.74 -3.03
N ALA A 73 6.88 -8.42 -4.05
CA ALA A 73 7.41 -8.39 -5.41
C ALA A 73 7.34 -7.00 -6.05
N ILE A 74 6.37 -6.17 -5.69
CA ILE A 74 6.21 -4.81 -6.21
C ILE A 74 6.82 -3.74 -5.29
N ALA A 75 7.49 -4.10 -4.19
CA ALA A 75 8.03 -3.13 -3.26
C ALA A 75 9.31 -2.49 -3.82
N ASP A 76 9.43 -1.16 -3.69
CA ASP A 76 10.71 -0.46 -3.78
C ASP A 76 11.46 -0.59 -2.43
N THR A 77 10.72 -0.61 -1.33
CA THR A 77 11.27 -0.82 0.02
C THR A 77 10.39 -1.77 0.82
N VAL A 78 10.99 -2.85 1.33
CA VAL A 78 10.37 -3.73 2.32
C VAL A 78 10.84 -3.30 3.71
N VAL A 79 9.89 -3.05 4.59
CA VAL A 79 10.13 -2.70 5.99
C VAL A 79 9.84 -3.91 6.85
N GLY A 80 10.88 -4.55 7.37
CA GLY A 80 10.77 -5.53 8.44
C GLY A 80 10.37 -4.87 9.74
N ASN A 81 9.07 -4.83 10.04
CA ASN A 81 8.54 -4.14 11.22
C ASN A 81 8.42 -5.09 12.42
N LYS A 82 8.42 -4.49 13.62
CA LYS A 82 8.39 -5.17 14.93
C LYS A 82 9.67 -5.93 15.24
N ILE A 83 10.81 -5.33 14.92
CA ILE A 83 12.12 -5.92 15.21
C ILE A 83 12.31 -6.20 16.71
N ASP A 84 11.62 -5.46 17.57
CA ASP A 84 11.56 -5.66 19.03
C ASP A 84 11.03 -7.06 19.42
N LEU A 85 10.30 -7.73 18.53
CA LEU A 85 9.72 -9.04 18.75
C LEU A 85 10.41 -10.17 17.99
N TYR A 86 11.49 -9.89 17.25
CA TYR A 86 12.16 -10.88 16.40
C TYR A 86 13.00 -11.86 17.22
N ASP A 87 12.99 -13.12 16.80
CA ASP A 87 13.94 -14.12 17.27
C ASP A 87 15.21 -14.12 16.42
N GLU A 88 16.24 -14.84 16.89
CA GLU A 88 17.48 -15.02 16.15
C GLU A 88 17.20 -15.61 14.75
N GLY A 89 17.72 -14.93 13.72
CA GLY A 89 17.57 -15.34 12.31
C GLY A 89 16.32 -14.85 11.60
N ASP A 90 15.36 -14.19 12.26
CA ASP A 90 14.17 -13.68 11.57
C ASP A 90 14.49 -12.56 10.55
N ALA A 91 15.44 -11.69 10.88
CA ALA A 91 15.94 -10.67 9.96
C ALA A 91 16.60 -11.28 8.71
N ASP A 92 17.35 -12.38 8.89
CA ASP A 92 17.99 -13.10 7.80
C ASP A 92 16.97 -13.83 6.93
N LYS A 93 15.94 -14.45 7.55
CA LYS A 93 14.82 -15.06 6.83
C LYS A 93 14.12 -14.03 5.96
N LEU A 94 13.81 -12.84 6.48
CA LEU A 94 13.19 -11.77 5.68
C LEU A 94 14.10 -11.36 4.52
N SER A 95 15.39 -11.18 4.79
CA SER A 95 16.37 -10.81 3.76
C SER A 95 16.45 -11.84 2.63
N ALA A 96 16.53 -13.13 2.98
CA ALA A 96 16.52 -14.22 2.01
C ALA A 96 15.19 -14.32 1.25
N TYR A 97 14.07 -14.07 1.93
CA TYR A 97 12.74 -14.14 1.33
C TYR A 97 12.50 -13.02 0.32
N VAL A 98 12.88 -11.79 0.67
CA VAL A 98 12.84 -10.64 -0.25
C VAL A 98 13.80 -10.84 -1.42
N ALA A 99 14.99 -11.40 -1.20
CA ALA A 99 15.90 -11.73 -2.30
C ALA A 99 15.31 -12.77 -3.28
N LYS A 100 14.41 -13.64 -2.81
CA LYS A 100 13.75 -14.67 -3.62
C LYS A 100 12.55 -14.12 -4.42
N ILE A 101 11.74 -13.26 -3.83
CA ILE A 101 10.43 -12.84 -4.36
C ILE A 101 10.41 -11.37 -4.81
N GLY A 102 11.18 -10.53 -4.14
CA GLY A 102 11.35 -9.12 -4.45
C GLY A 102 12.14 -8.89 -5.73
N ARG A 103 12.23 -7.63 -6.13
CA ARG A 103 13.07 -7.22 -7.26
C ARG A 103 14.53 -7.11 -6.81
N PRO A 104 15.50 -7.21 -7.74
CA PRO A 104 16.91 -7.10 -7.41
C PRO A 104 17.30 -5.79 -6.70
N ASP A 105 16.56 -4.72 -6.93
CA ASP A 105 16.76 -3.38 -6.35
C ASP A 105 15.88 -3.11 -5.12
N THR A 106 15.08 -4.07 -4.66
CA THR A 106 14.23 -3.91 -3.48
C THR A 106 15.10 -3.69 -2.24
N LYS A 107 14.96 -2.51 -1.64
CA LYS A 107 15.66 -2.16 -0.40
C LYS A 107 14.97 -2.81 0.80
N ILE A 108 15.75 -3.27 1.77
CA ILE A 108 15.22 -3.76 3.05
C ILE A 108 15.68 -2.82 4.16
N ILE A 109 14.72 -2.39 4.99
CA ILE A 109 15.00 -1.70 6.25
C ILE A 109 14.25 -2.40 7.37
N PHE A 110 14.69 -2.19 8.60
CA PHE A 110 14.01 -2.70 9.78
C PHE A 110 13.50 -1.55 10.62
N ALA A 111 12.31 -1.74 11.21
CA ALA A 111 11.65 -0.75 12.01
C ALA A 111 11.12 -1.38 13.31
N ASP A 112 11.17 -0.59 14.36
CA ASP A 112 10.48 -0.82 15.61
C ASP A 112 9.25 0.11 15.67
N HIS A 113 8.12 -0.39 16.17
CA HIS A 113 6.87 0.35 16.32
C HIS A 113 6.42 1.16 15.08
N GLY A 114 6.73 0.68 13.87
CA GLY A 114 6.37 1.36 12.61
C GLY A 114 7.14 2.65 12.34
N VAL A 115 8.26 2.90 13.03
CA VAL A 115 9.09 4.10 12.81
C VAL A 115 9.87 3.94 11.52
N ILE A 116 9.37 4.58 10.45
CA ILE A 116 9.96 4.52 9.11
C ILE A 116 10.55 5.90 8.76
N PRO A 117 11.83 6.00 8.36
CA PRO A 117 12.40 7.26 7.92
C PRO A 117 11.65 7.82 6.71
N PHE A 118 11.30 9.12 6.72
CA PHE A 118 10.48 9.72 5.65
C PHE A 118 11.06 9.56 4.24
N LYS A 119 12.39 9.56 4.11
CA LYS A 119 13.12 9.33 2.85
C LYS A 119 12.79 8.01 2.14
N GLU A 120 12.21 7.04 2.86
CA GLU A 120 11.80 5.76 2.28
C GLU A 120 10.51 5.87 1.46
N PHE A 121 9.74 6.94 1.65
CA PHE A 121 8.57 7.29 0.84
C PHE A 121 8.91 8.18 -0.37
N GLU A 122 10.17 8.62 -0.51
CA GLU A 122 10.60 9.54 -1.57
C GLU A 122 11.47 8.87 -2.62
N GLY A 123 11.25 9.22 -3.88
CA GLY A 123 11.99 8.71 -5.04
C GLY A 123 11.06 8.02 -6.03
N ASN A 124 11.48 7.96 -7.29
CA ASN A 124 10.66 7.33 -8.34
C ASN A 124 10.62 5.81 -8.17
N THR A 125 9.43 5.22 -8.33
CA THR A 125 9.28 3.77 -8.44
C THR A 125 9.74 3.27 -9.81
N THR A 126 10.44 2.12 -9.84
CA THR A 126 10.95 1.51 -11.08
C THR A 126 9.97 0.51 -11.72
N ILE A 127 8.82 0.26 -11.10
CA ILE A 127 7.83 -0.77 -11.49
C ILE A 127 7.36 -0.60 -12.94
N HIS A 128 7.38 0.60 -13.51
CA HIS A 128 6.86 0.87 -14.85
C HIS A 128 7.83 0.66 -16.01
N GLN A 129 9.00 0.06 -15.79
CA GLN A 129 9.94 -0.23 -16.87
C GLN A 129 9.68 -1.55 -17.61
N GLN A 130 8.67 -2.34 -17.24
CA GLN A 130 8.25 -3.52 -18.00
C GLN A 130 6.76 -3.44 -18.40
N PRO A 131 6.43 -3.50 -19.70
CA PRO A 131 5.05 -3.64 -20.16
C PRO A 131 4.59 -5.07 -19.90
N THR A 132 3.70 -5.28 -18.94
CA THR A 132 3.07 -6.59 -18.75
C THR A 132 1.90 -6.76 -19.71
N HIS A 133 1.97 -7.78 -20.57
CA HIS A 133 0.87 -8.22 -21.42
C HIS A 133 -0.38 -8.51 -20.58
N HIS A 134 -1.53 -8.01 -21.03
CA HIS A 134 -2.82 -8.11 -20.36
C HIS A 134 -3.29 -9.57 -20.22
N HIS A 135 -3.51 -10.04 -18.99
CA HIS A 135 -4.41 -11.15 -18.70
C HIS A 135 -5.59 -10.61 -17.88
N HIS A 136 -6.76 -10.56 -18.52
CA HIS A 136 -8.01 -10.08 -17.96
C HIS A 136 -8.58 -11.15 -17.03
N HIS A 137 -8.43 -11.02 -15.72
CA HIS A 137 -9.22 -11.80 -14.75
C HIS A 137 -10.30 -10.89 -14.17
N SER A 138 -11.50 -11.03 -14.73
CA SER A 138 -12.72 -10.40 -14.25
C SER A 138 -13.14 -11.00 -12.91
N HIS A 139 -12.76 -10.39 -11.79
CA HIS A 139 -13.42 -10.60 -10.51
C HIS A 139 -14.17 -9.35 -10.08
N ASN A 140 -15.47 -9.39 -10.35
CA ASN A 140 -16.47 -8.41 -9.97
C ASN A 140 -16.76 -8.60 -8.46
N LYS A 141 -15.99 -7.96 -7.57
CA LYS A 141 -16.39 -7.75 -6.17
C LYS A 141 -16.85 -6.30 -5.99
N PRO A 142 -17.97 -6.06 -5.29
CA PRO A 142 -18.53 -4.72 -5.14
C PRO A 142 -17.55 -3.83 -4.40
N LEU A 143 -17.24 -2.69 -5.00
CA LEU A 143 -16.34 -1.67 -4.49
C LEU A 143 -17.02 -0.92 -3.34
N VAL A 144 -16.30 -0.75 -2.23
CA VAL A 144 -16.63 0.12 -1.10
C VAL A 144 -16.61 1.58 -1.56
N SER A 145 -17.65 1.99 -2.30
CA SER A 145 -17.76 3.34 -2.88
C SER A 145 -19.15 3.95 -2.71
N GLU A 146 -19.99 3.41 -1.83
CA GLU A 146 -21.35 3.92 -1.57
C GLU A 146 -21.55 4.54 -0.19
N ILE A 147 -20.49 4.67 0.64
CA ILE A 147 -20.63 5.27 1.97
C ILE A 147 -20.53 6.80 1.83
N PRO A 148 -21.59 7.57 2.16
CA PRO A 148 -21.52 9.03 2.22
C PRO A 148 -20.47 9.45 3.26
N LEU A 149 -19.70 10.50 2.95
CA LEU A 149 -18.69 11.06 3.86
C LEU A 149 -19.34 11.42 5.21
N PRO A 150 -18.93 10.79 6.34
CA PRO A 150 -19.42 11.18 7.66
C PRO A 150 -18.80 12.52 8.09
N GLU A 151 -19.56 13.32 8.83
CA GLU A 151 -19.12 14.65 9.34
C GLU A 151 -17.85 14.59 10.20
N THR A 152 -17.49 13.41 10.71
CA THR A 152 -16.33 13.17 11.57
C THR A 152 -15.00 13.04 10.80
N GLY A 153 -15.01 12.99 9.46
CA GLY A 153 -13.79 12.91 8.65
C GLY A 153 -13.01 11.59 8.75
N ILE A 154 -13.57 10.56 9.40
CA ILE A 154 -12.96 9.23 9.52
C ILE A 154 -13.81 8.21 8.75
N LEU A 155 -13.21 7.53 7.78
CA LEU A 155 -13.80 6.39 7.07
C LEU A 155 -13.12 5.11 7.54
N ARG A 156 -13.93 4.17 8.05
CA ARG A 156 -13.47 2.85 8.46
C ARG A 156 -14.13 1.78 7.59
N ALA A 157 -13.33 0.99 6.88
CA ALA A 157 -13.81 -0.19 6.18
C ALA A 157 -13.19 -1.44 6.82
N ILE A 158 -13.98 -2.50 6.97
CA ILE A 158 -13.49 -3.80 7.42
C ILE A 158 -13.74 -4.75 6.25
N ASN A 159 -12.67 -5.35 5.73
CA ASN A 159 -12.75 -6.30 4.63
C ASN A 159 -12.33 -7.69 5.15
N GLU A 160 -13.14 -8.69 4.84
CA GLU A 160 -12.84 -10.09 5.13
C GLU A 160 -12.73 -10.87 3.82
N GLY A 161 -11.68 -11.67 3.68
CA GLY A 161 -11.50 -12.52 2.51
C GLY A 161 -10.28 -13.42 2.64
N GLU A 162 -10.34 -14.60 2.01
CA GLU A 162 -9.23 -15.56 1.96
C GLU A 162 -8.71 -16.00 3.35
N GLY A 163 -9.55 -15.87 4.39
CA GLY A 163 -9.17 -16.17 5.79
C GLY A 163 -8.43 -15.05 6.53
N PHE A 164 -8.32 -13.87 5.93
CA PHE A 164 -7.72 -12.67 6.53
C PHE A 164 -8.76 -11.56 6.76
N GLN A 165 -8.49 -10.72 7.76
CA GLN A 165 -9.24 -9.50 8.04
C GLN A 165 -8.31 -8.30 7.83
N SER A 166 -8.75 -7.30 7.06
CA SER A 166 -8.10 -6.00 7.01
C SER A 166 -9.03 -4.92 7.53
N VAL A 167 -8.47 -3.98 8.29
CA VAL A 167 -9.19 -2.80 8.80
C VAL A 167 -8.55 -1.58 8.18
N ASP A 168 -9.28 -0.88 7.33
CA ASP A 168 -8.85 0.34 6.67
C ASP A 168 -9.35 1.53 7.50
N GLY A 169 -8.45 2.47 7.83
CA GLY A 169 -8.77 3.70 8.57
C GLY A 169 -8.21 4.91 7.84
N GLY A 170 -9.06 5.65 7.12
CA GLY A 170 -8.69 6.92 6.51
C GLY A 170 -9.08 8.10 7.40
N SER A 171 -8.14 9.01 7.68
CA SER A 171 -8.44 10.33 8.25
C SER A 171 -8.36 11.39 7.15
N LEU A 172 -9.45 12.13 6.95
CA LEU A 172 -9.50 13.29 6.07
C LEU A 172 -9.44 14.57 6.92
N PRO A 173 -8.77 15.64 6.45
CA PRO A 173 -8.69 16.89 7.19
C PRO A 173 -10.08 17.53 7.34
N ILE A 174 -10.49 17.77 8.58
CA ILE A 174 -11.73 18.46 8.93
C ILE A 174 -11.58 19.95 8.59
N LYS A 175 -12.40 20.50 7.69
CA LYS A 175 -12.48 21.96 7.47
C LYS A 175 -13.06 22.61 8.71
N SER A 176 -12.21 23.20 9.55
CA SER A 176 -12.65 24.16 10.58
C SER A 176 -13.01 25.48 9.89
N SER A 177 -14.28 25.67 9.57
CA SER A 177 -14.82 26.99 9.25
C SER A 177 -15.00 27.76 10.56
N THR A 178 -13.91 28.37 11.04
CA THR A 178 -14.02 29.46 12.02
C THR A 178 -14.53 30.69 11.29
N VAL A 179 -15.83 30.95 11.40
CA VAL A 179 -16.43 32.25 11.06
C VAL A 179 -15.84 33.27 12.01
N ARG A 180 -14.93 34.12 11.50
CA ARG A 180 -14.55 35.35 12.18
C ARG A 180 -15.64 36.38 11.89
N ASN A 181 -16.40 36.75 12.92
CA ASN A 181 -17.12 38.03 12.96
C ASN A 181 -16.11 39.16 13.18
#